data_AF-A0A0J8GYR8-F1
#
_entry.id   AF-A0A0J8GYR8-F1
#
_cell.length_a   1.000
_cell.length_b   1.000
_cell.length_c   1.000
_cell.angle_alpha   90.00
_cell.angle_beta   90.00
_cell.angle_gamma   90.00
#
_symmetry.space_group_name_H-M   'P 1'
#
loop_
_entity.id
_entity.type
_entity.pdbx_description
1 polymer ?
#
loop_
_entity_poly.entity_id
_entity_poly.type
_entity_poly.pdbx_seq_one_letter_code
_entity_poly.pdbx_strand_id
1 'polypeptide(L)'
;MKALTDIKLITLLIFIILSSGCSITPDLSQLDDISHPKQIVNFQMLGKIAVKTPYETKSASLFWRQNNSNYHLQLSTYLGIQVAEISGNKHKIKISADGEKYQSNDPEGLILSKIGWQIPIADLSNWIKGLHKGVVISKHPDGSAKKVLIRTSPTQEWVVDYLSYEKLHKVKLPSKIKCKHLDNTIILQINEWKNINQ
;
A
#
# COMPACT_ATOMS: atom_id res chain seq x y z
N MET A 1 50.12 11.71 38.55
CA MET A 1 49.23 10.53 38.65
C MET A 1 47.74 10.88 38.71
N LYS A 2 47.30 12.00 39.34
CA LYS A 2 45.89 12.43 39.37
C LYS A 2 45.26 12.72 37.98
N ALA A 3 45.98 13.40 37.09
CA ALA A 3 45.46 13.78 35.76
C ALA A 3 45.12 12.58 34.84
N LEU A 4 45.80 11.43 34.99
CA LEU A 4 45.51 10.22 34.20
C LEU A 4 44.26 9.48 34.68
N THR A 5 43.92 9.58 35.98
CA THR A 5 42.66 9.08 36.54
C THR A 5 41.46 9.94 36.13
N ASP A 6 41.64 11.27 36.07
CA ASP A 6 40.57 12.19 35.68
C ASP A 6 40.18 12.04 34.19
N ILE A 7 41.15 11.83 33.31
CA ILE A 7 40.91 11.56 31.88
C ILE A 7 40.16 10.23 31.68
N LYS A 8 40.51 9.18 32.43
CA LYS A 8 39.78 7.89 32.39
C LYS A 8 38.35 8.01 32.90
N LEU A 9 38.12 8.83 33.94
CA LEU A 9 36.80 9.04 34.52
C LEU A 9 35.89 9.85 33.57
N ILE A 10 36.43 10.85 32.88
CA ILE A 10 35.72 11.65 31.87
C ILE A 10 35.39 10.79 30.64
N THR A 11 36.30 9.92 30.20
CA THR A 11 36.07 9.03 29.05
C THR A 11 34.99 7.99 29.35
N LEU A 12 34.91 7.48 30.59
CA LEU A 12 33.87 6.55 31.03
C LEU A 12 32.49 7.23 31.14
N LEU A 13 32.45 8.50 31.59
CA LEU A 13 31.22 9.28 31.69
C LEU A 13 30.62 9.65 30.32
N ILE A 14 31.46 9.90 29.31
CA ILE A 14 31.01 10.19 27.95
C ILE A 14 30.38 8.95 27.29
N PHE A 15 30.88 7.73 27.58
CA PHE A 15 30.34 6.50 26.98
C PHE A 15 28.94 6.11 27.49
N ILE A 16 28.55 6.57 28.69
CA ILE A 16 27.24 6.27 29.31
C ILE A 16 26.13 7.18 28.75
N ILE A 17 26.47 8.34 28.18
CA ILE A 17 25.48 9.32 27.69
C ILE A 17 24.98 8.99 26.26
N LEU A 18 25.72 8.17 25.49
CA LEU A 18 25.34 7.80 24.13
C LEU A 18 24.32 6.65 24.03
N SER A 19 23.87 6.06 25.13
CA SER A 19 22.92 4.93 25.12
C SER A 19 21.47 5.32 25.41
N SER A 20 21.13 6.62 25.39
CA SER A 20 19.74 7.08 25.44
C SER A 20 19.05 6.90 24.09
N GLY A 21 18.84 5.64 23.69
CA GLY A 21 17.94 5.30 22.60
C GLY A 21 16.49 5.45 23.07
N CYS A 22 15.89 6.63 22.86
CA CYS A 22 14.43 6.78 23.00
C CYS A 22 13.75 5.92 21.94
N SER A 23 13.36 4.70 22.30
CA SER A 23 12.42 3.91 21.51
C SER A 23 11.03 4.49 21.73
N ILE A 24 10.59 5.37 20.84
CA ILE A 24 9.18 5.75 20.75
C ILE A 24 8.44 4.53 20.21
N THR A 25 7.73 3.85 21.11
CA THR A 25 6.79 2.79 20.72
C THR A 25 5.58 3.45 20.04
N PRO A 26 5.20 3.03 18.82
CA PRO A 26 4.01 3.56 18.17
C PRO A 26 2.76 3.27 19.04
N ASP A 27 1.94 4.29 19.26
CA ASP A 27 0.68 4.15 19.98
C ASP A 27 -0.34 3.41 19.10
N LEU A 28 -0.51 2.11 19.37
CA LEU A 28 -1.43 1.24 18.64
C LEU A 28 -2.85 1.29 19.21
N SER A 29 -3.13 2.07 20.27
CA SER A 29 -4.47 2.17 20.87
C SER A 29 -5.54 2.62 19.87
N GLN A 30 -5.16 3.43 18.87
CA GLN A 30 -6.05 3.87 17.80
C GLN A 30 -6.56 2.74 16.91
N LEU A 31 -5.91 1.57 16.91
CA LEU A 31 -6.37 0.38 16.18
C LEU A 31 -7.45 -0.39 16.96
N ASP A 32 -7.63 -0.16 18.26
CA ASP A 32 -8.61 -0.88 19.08
C ASP A 32 -10.06 -0.53 18.73
N ASP A 33 -10.30 0.65 18.16
CA ASP A 33 -11.63 1.08 17.71
C ASP A 33 -11.97 0.58 16.29
N ILE A 34 -10.99 -0.01 15.60
CA ILE A 34 -11.14 -0.50 14.23
C ILE A 34 -11.60 -1.94 14.26
N SER A 35 -12.92 -2.14 14.11
CA SER A 35 -13.56 -3.45 14.04
C SER A 35 -13.93 -3.86 12.60
N HIS A 36 -14.02 -2.89 11.68
CA HIS A 36 -14.42 -3.13 10.30
C HIS A 36 -13.50 -2.38 9.31
N PRO A 37 -13.13 -2.97 8.15
CA PRO A 37 -12.24 -2.31 7.18
C PRO A 37 -12.75 -0.98 6.60
N LYS A 38 -14.04 -0.66 6.78
CA LYS A 38 -14.64 0.60 6.32
C LYS A 38 -14.19 1.79 7.16
N GLN A 39 -13.80 1.56 8.42
CA GLN A 39 -13.30 2.59 9.32
C GLN A 39 -11.87 3.04 8.95
N ILE A 40 -11.16 2.26 8.13
CA ILE A 40 -9.81 2.60 7.65
C ILE A 40 -9.94 3.58 6.47
N VAL A 41 -9.79 4.87 6.77
CA VAL A 41 -9.90 5.96 5.80
C VAL A 41 -8.54 6.55 5.43
N ASN A 42 -7.60 6.56 6.37
CA ASN A 42 -6.21 6.94 6.15
C ASN A 42 -5.31 5.75 6.44
N PHE A 43 -4.28 5.57 5.65
CA PHE A 43 -3.27 4.54 5.89
C PHE A 43 -1.99 4.82 5.11
N GLN A 44 -0.93 4.16 5.53
CA GLN A 44 0.24 3.87 4.73
C GLN A 44 0.38 2.36 4.58
N MET A 45 0.83 1.91 3.41
CA MET A 45 0.98 0.50 3.09
C MET A 45 2.29 0.29 2.34
N LEU A 46 3.05 -0.72 2.77
CA LEU A 46 4.22 -1.22 2.05
C LEU A 46 3.90 -2.58 1.47
N GLY A 47 4.27 -2.77 0.21
CA GLY A 47 3.93 -3.98 -0.52
C GLY A 47 4.68 -4.14 -1.81
N LYS A 48 4.20 -5.07 -2.63
CA LYS A 48 4.67 -5.33 -3.98
C LYS A 48 3.48 -5.37 -4.92
N ILE A 49 3.65 -4.80 -6.10
CA ILE A 49 2.69 -4.86 -7.18
C ILE A 49 3.34 -5.56 -8.37
N ALA A 50 2.61 -6.45 -9.02
CA ALA A 50 2.95 -7.00 -10.33
C ALA A 50 1.77 -6.83 -11.27
N VAL A 51 2.03 -6.33 -12.47
CA VAL A 51 1.05 -6.19 -13.54
C VAL A 51 1.51 -7.05 -14.70
N LYS A 52 0.65 -8.00 -15.07
CA LYS A 52 0.84 -8.90 -16.20
C LYS A 52 -0.14 -8.53 -17.30
N THR A 53 0.39 -8.31 -18.49
CA THR A 53 -0.35 -8.09 -19.75
C THR A 53 -0.08 -9.27 -20.69
N PRO A 54 -0.70 -9.33 -21.89
CA PRO A 54 -0.34 -10.32 -22.91
C PRO A 54 1.13 -10.28 -23.32
N TYR A 55 1.77 -9.11 -23.22
CA TYR A 55 3.09 -8.86 -23.79
C TYR A 55 4.22 -8.98 -22.75
N GLU A 56 3.94 -8.61 -21.49
CA GLU A 56 4.98 -8.56 -20.46
C GLU A 56 4.43 -8.72 -19.04
N THR A 57 5.33 -8.93 -18.10
CA THR A 57 5.05 -8.83 -16.67
C THR A 57 6.04 -7.85 -16.04
N LYS A 58 5.52 -6.78 -15.44
CA LYS A 58 6.30 -5.78 -14.72
C LYS A 58 5.95 -5.83 -13.24
N SER A 59 6.95 -5.61 -12.38
CA SER A 59 6.77 -5.60 -10.94
C SER A 59 7.56 -4.48 -10.28
N ALA A 60 7.02 -3.95 -9.18
CA ALA A 60 7.66 -2.92 -8.38
C ALA A 60 7.36 -3.14 -6.88
N SER A 61 8.27 -2.66 -6.04
CA SER A 61 7.95 -2.33 -4.66
C SER A 61 6.98 -1.15 -4.67
N LEU A 62 5.98 -1.19 -3.79
CA LEU A 62 4.93 -0.19 -3.69
C LEU A 62 4.89 0.37 -2.27
N PHE A 63 5.03 1.69 -2.16
CA PHE A 63 4.56 2.45 -1.01
C PHE A 63 3.27 3.16 -1.42
N TRP A 64 2.20 3.00 -0.63
CA TRP A 64 0.92 3.66 -0.85
C TRP A 64 0.51 4.37 0.43
N ARG A 65 0.35 5.69 0.35
CA ARG A 65 -0.31 6.51 1.36
C ARG A 65 -1.69 6.96 0.88
N GLN A 66 -2.72 6.66 1.65
CA GLN A 66 -4.10 7.10 1.43
C GLN A 66 -4.48 8.11 2.50
N ASN A 67 -5.10 9.21 2.08
CA ASN A 67 -5.77 10.15 2.96
C ASN A 67 -7.17 10.43 2.41
N ASN A 68 -8.16 9.78 3.00
CA ASN A 68 -9.55 9.75 2.53
C ASN A 68 -9.64 9.35 1.04
N SER A 69 -9.93 10.29 0.14
CA SER A 69 -10.01 10.03 -1.31
C SER A 69 -8.71 10.34 -2.05
N ASN A 70 -7.76 11.01 -1.41
CA ASN A 70 -6.46 11.32 -1.99
C ASN A 70 -5.50 10.15 -1.77
N TYR A 71 -4.69 9.87 -2.78
CA TYR A 71 -3.68 8.83 -2.74
C TYR A 71 -2.32 9.36 -3.20
N HIS A 72 -1.28 8.71 -2.71
CA HIS A 72 0.10 8.92 -3.09
C HIS A 72 0.79 7.56 -3.15
N LEU A 73 1.23 7.15 -4.34
CA LEU A 73 1.92 5.90 -4.58
C LEU A 73 3.35 6.19 -5.04
N GLN A 74 4.30 5.41 -4.54
CA GLN A 74 5.67 5.38 -5.01
C GLN A 74 6.00 3.96 -5.46
N LEU A 75 6.48 3.85 -6.70
CA LEU A 75 6.92 2.61 -7.30
C LEU A 75 8.44 2.61 -7.37
N SER A 76 9.05 1.56 -6.84
CA SER A 76 10.50 1.41 -6.83
C SER A 76 10.93 0.02 -7.32
N THR A 77 12.11 -0.05 -7.92
CA THR A 77 12.78 -1.32 -8.24
C THR A 77 13.15 -2.07 -6.96
N TYR A 78 13.58 -3.32 -7.09
CA TYR A 78 14.11 -4.10 -5.98
C TYR A 78 15.36 -3.49 -5.32
N LEU A 79 16.09 -2.64 -6.05
CA LEU A 79 17.26 -1.91 -5.55
C LEU A 79 16.87 -0.59 -4.84
N GLY A 80 15.58 -0.29 -4.71
CA GLY A 80 15.09 0.93 -4.05
C GLY A 80 15.04 2.17 -4.95
N ILE A 81 15.47 2.06 -6.22
CA ILE A 81 15.38 3.17 -7.18
C ILE A 81 13.90 3.46 -7.49
N GLN A 82 13.45 4.67 -7.19
CA GLN A 82 12.10 5.13 -7.50
C GLN A 82 11.95 5.36 -9.01
N VAL A 83 10.99 4.66 -9.62
CA VAL A 83 10.72 4.72 -11.07
C VAL A 83 9.48 5.54 -11.40
N ALA A 84 8.53 5.64 -10.47
CA ALA A 84 7.36 6.49 -10.64
C ALA A 84 6.79 6.95 -9.30
N GLU A 85 6.22 8.15 -9.32
CA GLU A 85 5.39 8.69 -8.26
C GLU A 85 4.03 9.07 -8.83
N ILE A 86 2.97 8.63 -8.16
CA ILE A 86 1.59 8.85 -8.60
C ILE A 86 0.85 9.51 -7.44
N SER A 87 0.23 10.65 -7.67
CA SER A 87 -0.59 11.32 -6.66
C SER A 87 -1.89 11.82 -7.26
N GLY A 88 -2.97 11.80 -6.49
CA GLY A 88 -4.25 12.22 -7.03
C GLY A 88 -5.44 11.81 -6.19
N ASN A 89 -6.60 11.88 -6.82
CA ASN A 89 -7.89 11.39 -6.33
C ASN A 89 -8.74 10.95 -7.52
N LYS A 90 -10.06 10.81 -7.31
CA LYS A 90 -11.01 10.40 -8.36
C LYS A 90 -11.17 11.39 -9.52
N HIS A 91 -10.72 12.64 -9.38
CA HIS A 91 -10.93 13.70 -10.39
C HIS A 91 -9.64 14.17 -11.06
N LYS A 92 -8.51 14.08 -10.37
CA LYS A 92 -7.22 14.57 -10.89
C LYS A 92 -6.10 13.65 -10.47
N ILE A 93 -5.17 13.44 -11.39
CA ILE A 93 -3.97 12.64 -11.19
C ILE A 93 -2.74 13.42 -11.63
N LYS A 94 -1.61 13.13 -11.00
CA LYS A 94 -0.27 13.54 -11.41
C LYS A 94 0.64 12.32 -11.38
N ILE A 95 1.46 12.16 -12.41
CA ILE A 95 2.51 11.13 -12.48
C ILE A 95 3.84 11.83 -12.69
N SER A 96 4.83 11.49 -11.87
CA SER A 96 6.23 11.86 -12.08
C SER A 96 7.01 10.59 -12.40
N ALA A 97 7.63 10.51 -13.58
CA ALA A 97 8.42 9.36 -14.02
C ALA A 97 9.50 9.86 -14.98
N ASP A 98 10.71 9.28 -14.90
CA ASP A 98 11.84 9.59 -15.80
C ASP A 98 12.17 11.10 -15.93
N GLY A 99 12.00 11.85 -14.84
CA GLY A 99 12.24 13.31 -14.80
C GLY A 99 11.10 14.15 -15.38
N GLU A 100 10.08 13.53 -15.99
CA GLU A 100 8.91 14.20 -16.53
C GLU A 100 7.74 14.19 -15.54
N LYS A 101 6.83 15.17 -15.71
CA LYS A 101 5.60 15.30 -14.93
C LYS A 101 4.40 15.39 -15.85
N TYR A 102 3.40 14.56 -15.59
CA TYR A 102 2.15 14.52 -16.32
C TYR A 102 0.98 14.75 -15.39
N GLN A 103 -0.12 15.29 -15.92
CA GLN A 103 -1.37 15.45 -15.20
C GLN A 103 -2.56 15.17 -16.11
N SER A 104 -3.65 14.69 -15.52
CA SER A 104 -4.90 14.42 -16.24
C SER A 104 -6.08 14.49 -15.28
N ASN A 105 -7.28 14.62 -15.85
CA ASN A 105 -8.54 14.41 -15.14
C ASN A 105 -9.09 12.97 -15.33
N ASP A 106 -8.34 12.13 -16.04
CA ASP A 106 -8.58 10.70 -16.21
C ASP A 106 -7.44 9.91 -15.52
N PRO A 107 -7.64 9.49 -14.25
CA PRO A 107 -6.64 8.73 -13.49
C PRO A 107 -6.20 7.45 -14.18
N GLU A 108 -7.15 6.61 -14.60
CA GLU A 108 -6.84 5.29 -15.15
C GLU A 108 -6.18 5.41 -16.54
N GLY A 109 -6.67 6.32 -17.38
CA GLY A 109 -6.06 6.59 -18.69
C GLY A 109 -4.64 7.15 -18.60
N LEU A 110 -4.34 7.99 -17.60
CA LEU A 110 -2.98 8.50 -17.42
C LEU A 110 -2.02 7.39 -16.94
N ILE A 111 -2.46 6.53 -16.00
CA ILE A 111 -1.64 5.39 -15.57
C ILE A 111 -1.39 4.45 -16.76
N LEU A 112 -2.42 4.15 -17.56
CA LEU A 112 -2.26 3.29 -18.73
C LEU A 112 -1.30 3.90 -19.75
N SER A 113 -1.43 5.19 -20.08
CA SER A 113 -0.60 5.83 -21.11
C SER A 113 0.85 6.10 -20.68
N LYS A 114 1.13 6.30 -19.39
CA LYS A 114 2.48 6.64 -18.90
C LYS A 114 3.21 5.49 -18.22
N ILE A 115 2.48 4.55 -17.61
CA ILE A 115 3.07 3.40 -16.91
C ILE A 115 2.78 2.09 -17.67
N GLY A 116 1.75 2.06 -18.51
CA GLY A 116 1.33 0.84 -19.24
C GLY A 116 0.43 -0.09 -18.41
N TRP A 117 -0.04 0.37 -17.24
CA TRP A 117 -0.80 -0.46 -16.32
C TRP A 117 -2.29 -0.07 -16.34
N GLN A 118 -3.16 -1.03 -16.65
CA GLN A 118 -4.60 -0.84 -16.51
C GLN A 118 -5.00 -1.07 -15.05
N ILE A 119 -4.93 -0.04 -14.21
CA ILE A 119 -5.22 -0.11 -12.77
C ILE A 119 -6.49 0.69 -12.44
N PRO A 120 -7.52 0.05 -11.85
CA PRO A 120 -8.72 0.74 -11.41
C PRO A 120 -8.46 1.40 -10.05
N ILE A 121 -7.61 2.42 -10.02
CA ILE A 121 -6.96 2.90 -8.78
C ILE A 121 -7.97 3.30 -7.69
N ALA A 122 -9.13 3.84 -8.09
CA ALA A 122 -10.19 4.22 -7.17
C ALA A 122 -10.79 3.00 -6.46
N ASP A 123 -11.13 1.94 -7.20
CA ASP A 123 -11.68 0.70 -6.65
C ASP A 123 -10.62 -0.14 -5.94
N LEU A 124 -9.39 -0.15 -6.46
CA LEU A 124 -8.27 -0.90 -5.90
C LEU A 124 -8.00 -0.52 -4.45
N SER A 125 -8.15 0.77 -4.11
CA SER A 125 -8.01 1.26 -2.72
C SER A 125 -8.99 0.59 -1.75
N ASN A 126 -10.19 0.23 -2.22
CA ASN A 126 -11.17 -0.51 -1.44
C ASN A 126 -10.84 -2.00 -1.42
N TRP A 127 -10.41 -2.55 -2.55
CA TRP A 127 -10.11 -3.98 -2.67
C TRP A 127 -8.96 -4.39 -1.76
N ILE A 128 -7.91 -3.59 -1.62
CA ILE A 128 -6.80 -3.92 -0.68
C ILE A 128 -7.26 -3.98 0.78
N LYS A 129 -8.38 -3.32 1.13
CA LYS A 129 -9.03 -3.40 2.46
C LYS A 129 -10.06 -4.51 2.57
N GLY A 130 -10.32 -5.27 1.49
CA GLY A 130 -11.36 -6.29 1.44
C GLY A 130 -12.77 -5.73 1.21
N LEU A 131 -12.89 -4.44 0.88
CA LEU A 131 -14.18 -3.80 0.58
C LEU A 131 -14.49 -3.96 -0.91
N HIS A 132 -15.71 -4.39 -1.23
CA HIS A 132 -16.16 -4.56 -2.61
C HIS A 132 -17.65 -4.27 -2.76
N LYS A 133 -18.06 -3.84 -3.95
CA LYS A 133 -19.45 -3.68 -4.39
C LYS A 133 -19.72 -4.63 -5.56
N GLY A 134 -19.66 -5.93 -5.28
CA GLY A 134 -19.72 -6.97 -6.29
C GLY A 134 -20.31 -8.27 -5.75
N VAL A 135 -20.48 -9.25 -6.63
CA VAL A 135 -21.06 -10.55 -6.31
C VAL A 135 -19.97 -11.46 -5.76
N VAL A 136 -20.13 -11.90 -4.51
CA VAL A 136 -19.21 -12.88 -3.90
C VAL A 136 -19.49 -14.26 -4.51
N ILE A 137 -18.55 -14.78 -5.27
CA ILE A 137 -18.63 -16.08 -5.94
C ILE A 137 -18.24 -17.21 -5.00
N SER A 138 -17.28 -16.97 -4.11
CA SER A 138 -16.86 -17.95 -3.10
C SER A 138 -16.26 -17.27 -1.88
N LYS A 139 -16.23 -18.00 -0.76
CA LYS A 139 -15.69 -17.57 0.53
C LYS A 139 -14.60 -18.54 1.01
N HIS A 140 -13.75 -18.05 1.89
CA HIS A 140 -12.87 -18.87 2.71
C HIS A 140 -13.67 -19.53 3.86
N PRO A 141 -13.11 -20.54 4.55
CA PRO A 141 -13.81 -21.22 5.65
C PRO A 141 -14.25 -20.30 6.79
N ASP A 142 -13.55 -19.19 7.00
CA ASP A 142 -13.87 -18.18 8.01
C ASP A 142 -14.95 -17.17 7.56
N GLY A 143 -15.52 -17.38 6.37
CA GLY A 143 -16.56 -16.52 5.79
C GLY A 143 -16.04 -15.28 5.07
N SER A 144 -14.73 -15.00 5.08
CA SER A 144 -14.14 -13.90 4.30
C SER A 144 -14.28 -14.17 2.80
N ALA A 145 -14.42 -13.11 1.99
CA ALA A 145 -14.54 -13.26 0.54
C ALA A 145 -13.28 -13.93 -0.02
N LYS A 146 -13.45 -14.89 -0.96
CA LYS A 146 -12.34 -15.55 -1.65
C LYS A 146 -12.26 -15.14 -3.11
N LYS A 147 -13.41 -15.02 -3.77
CA LYS A 147 -13.52 -14.56 -5.16
C LYS A 147 -14.75 -13.68 -5.31
N VAL A 148 -14.59 -12.51 -5.93
CA VAL A 148 -15.66 -11.54 -6.15
C VAL A 148 -15.65 -11.06 -7.59
N LEU A 149 -16.82 -11.01 -8.20
CA LEU A 149 -17.04 -10.36 -9.50
C LEU A 149 -17.48 -8.92 -9.27
N ILE A 150 -16.70 -7.95 -9.76
CA ILE A 150 -16.89 -6.52 -9.51
C ILE A 150 -16.97 -5.79 -10.84
N ARG A 151 -18.03 -5.02 -11.05
CA ARG A 151 -18.16 -4.14 -12.23
C ARG A 151 -17.82 -2.71 -11.83
N THR A 152 -16.74 -2.17 -12.40
CA THR A 152 -16.26 -0.81 -12.10
C THR A 152 -16.83 0.22 -13.08
N SER A 153 -17.16 -0.21 -14.30
CA SER A 153 -17.84 0.60 -15.31
C SER A 153 -18.72 -0.29 -16.22
N PRO A 154 -19.56 0.27 -17.10
CA PRO A 154 -20.38 -0.53 -18.04
C PRO A 154 -19.57 -1.50 -18.91
N THR A 155 -18.30 -1.18 -19.20
CA THR A 155 -17.41 -1.99 -20.04
C THR A 155 -16.31 -2.70 -19.25
N GLN A 156 -16.24 -2.50 -17.94
CA GLN A 156 -15.12 -2.97 -17.13
C GLN A 156 -15.60 -3.83 -15.97
N GLU A 157 -15.29 -5.11 -16.08
CA GLU A 157 -15.58 -6.14 -15.08
C GLU A 157 -14.29 -6.81 -14.62
N TRP A 158 -14.15 -6.97 -13.31
CA TRP A 158 -12.99 -7.50 -12.63
C TRP A 158 -13.35 -8.74 -11.83
N VAL A 159 -12.52 -9.77 -11.93
CA VAL A 159 -12.52 -10.89 -10.98
C VAL A 159 -11.42 -10.63 -9.96
N VAL A 160 -11.80 -10.44 -8.70
CA VAL A 160 -10.88 -10.23 -7.58
C VAL A 160 -10.80 -11.49 -6.74
N ASP A 161 -9.65 -12.17 -6.80
CA ASP A 161 -9.29 -13.28 -5.92
C ASP A 161 -8.58 -12.72 -4.68
N TYR A 162 -9.19 -12.87 -3.52
CA TYR A 162 -8.59 -12.58 -2.22
C TYR A 162 -7.85 -13.82 -1.74
N LEU A 163 -6.54 -13.87 -1.99
CA LEU A 163 -5.74 -15.09 -1.85
C LEU A 163 -5.38 -15.39 -0.39
N SER A 164 -5.11 -14.35 0.39
CA SER A 164 -4.79 -14.47 1.82
C SER A 164 -5.24 -13.24 2.58
N TYR A 165 -5.42 -13.42 3.89
CA TYR A 165 -5.83 -12.39 4.82
C TYR A 165 -4.98 -12.47 6.08
N GLU A 166 -4.71 -11.32 6.67
CA GLU A 166 -4.00 -11.19 7.95
C GLU A 166 -4.86 -10.42 8.95
N LYS A 167 -4.70 -10.78 10.23
CA LYS A 167 -5.39 -10.11 11.32
C LYS A 167 -4.55 -8.92 11.76
N LEU A 168 -5.16 -7.74 11.73
CA LEU A 168 -4.61 -6.51 12.29
C LEU A 168 -5.51 -6.10 13.46
N HIS A 169 -5.06 -6.39 14.68
CA HIS A 169 -5.88 -6.20 15.90
C HIS A 169 -7.27 -6.85 15.79
N LYS A 170 -8.35 -6.07 15.77
CA LYS A 170 -9.74 -6.57 15.72
C LYS A 170 -10.28 -6.75 14.30
N VAL A 171 -9.53 -6.33 13.28
CA VAL A 171 -9.95 -6.39 11.87
C VAL A 171 -9.11 -7.39 11.08
N LYS A 172 -9.72 -8.02 10.06
CA LYS A 172 -9.03 -8.88 9.09
C LYS A 172 -8.93 -8.17 7.75
N LEU A 173 -7.71 -8.06 7.21
CA LEU A 173 -7.44 -7.38 5.94
C LEU A 173 -6.78 -8.34 4.96
N PRO A 174 -7.04 -8.22 3.64
CA PRO A 174 -6.29 -8.96 2.65
C PRO A 174 -4.79 -8.68 2.77
N SER A 175 -3.97 -9.73 2.72
CA SER A 175 -2.51 -9.58 2.55
C SER A 175 -2.06 -9.91 1.14
N LYS A 176 -2.89 -10.58 0.34
CA LYS A 176 -2.63 -10.81 -1.08
C LYS A 176 -3.91 -10.84 -1.89
N ILE A 177 -3.95 -10.02 -2.94
CA ILE A 177 -5.07 -9.99 -3.89
C ILE A 177 -4.57 -10.15 -5.31
N LYS A 178 -5.40 -10.78 -6.15
CA LYS A 178 -5.19 -10.91 -7.59
C LYS A 178 -6.44 -10.43 -8.30
N CYS A 179 -6.31 -9.39 -9.10
CA CYS A 179 -7.40 -8.76 -9.83
C CYS A 179 -7.20 -9.04 -11.32
N LYS A 180 -8.22 -9.55 -12.00
CA LYS A 180 -8.17 -9.83 -13.44
C LYS A 180 -9.25 -9.06 -14.18
N HIS A 181 -8.88 -8.48 -15.31
CA HIS A 181 -9.80 -7.92 -16.29
C HIS A 181 -9.27 -8.24 -17.68
N LEU A 182 -10.06 -8.99 -18.46
CA LEU A 182 -9.61 -9.56 -19.74
C LEU A 182 -8.26 -10.29 -19.55
N ASP A 183 -7.26 -9.98 -20.36
CA ASP A 183 -5.91 -10.56 -20.28
C ASP A 183 -4.99 -9.85 -19.28
N ASN A 184 -5.45 -8.77 -18.65
CA ASN A 184 -4.68 -8.02 -17.67
C ASN A 184 -4.87 -8.60 -16.26
N THR A 185 -3.76 -8.83 -15.57
CA THR A 185 -3.74 -9.31 -14.18
C THR A 185 -2.90 -8.38 -13.32
N ILE A 186 -3.48 -7.89 -12.22
CA ILE A 186 -2.80 -7.19 -11.14
C ILE A 186 -2.65 -8.15 -9.97
N ILE A 187 -1.45 -8.27 -9.41
CA ILE A 187 -1.20 -8.99 -8.17
C ILE A 187 -0.62 -7.98 -7.17
N LEU A 188 -1.26 -7.86 -6.02
CA LEU A 188 -0.78 -7.05 -4.91
C LEU A 188 -0.50 -7.96 -3.72
N GLN A 189 0.71 -7.84 -3.18
CA GLN A 189 1.09 -8.36 -1.88
C GLN A 189 1.24 -7.17 -0.94
N ILE A 190 0.45 -7.16 0.12
CA ILE A 190 0.57 -6.21 1.22
C ILE A 190 1.48 -6.85 2.27
N ASN A 191 2.57 -6.17 2.63
CA ASN A 191 3.53 -6.66 3.61
C ASN A 191 3.33 -5.97 4.97
N GLU A 192 2.96 -4.69 4.96
CA GLU A 192 2.88 -3.90 6.18
C GLU A 192 1.86 -2.77 6.03
N TRP A 193 1.11 -2.51 7.11
CA TRP A 193 0.25 -1.35 7.26
C TRP A 193 0.84 -0.42 8.32
N LYS A 194 0.82 0.90 8.09
CA LYS A 194 1.30 1.95 8.99
C LYS A 194 0.31 3.10 9.03
N ASN A 195 0.39 3.92 10.08
CA ASN A 195 -0.32 5.20 10.20
C ASN A 195 -1.80 5.10 9.81
N ILE A 196 -2.49 4.07 10.30
CA ILE A 196 -3.91 3.90 10.03
C ILE A 196 -4.67 4.93 10.86
N ASN A 197 -5.48 5.74 10.18
CA ASN A 197 -6.28 6.81 10.77
C ASN A 197 -5.49 7.83 11.63
N GLN A 198 -4.17 7.92 11.40
CA GLN A 198 -3.28 8.92 11.99
C GLN A 198 -3.18 10.17 11.11
#